data_AF-A0A497IB47-F1
#
_entry.id   AF-A0A497IB47-F1
#
_cell.length_a   1.000
_cell.length_b   1.000
_cell.length_c   1.000
_cell.angle_alpha   90.00
_cell.angle_beta   90.00
_cell.angle_gamma   90.00
#
_symmetry.space_group_name_H-M   'P 1'
#
loop_
_entity.id
_entity.type
_entity.pdbx_description
1 polymer ?
#
loop_
_entity_poly.entity_id
_entity_poly.type
_entity_poly.pdbx_seq_one_letter_code
_entity_poly.pdbx_strand_id
1 'polypeptide(L)' 'MMGRKLKKQFEYVDSKGIEYMAIVGEREVKAGKITLRDMKRGTEKSLTFEDALKELA' A
#
# COMPACT_ATOMS: atom_id res chain seq x y z
N MET A 1 1.53 -2.51 20.92
CA MET A 1 1.66 -3.70 20.05
C MET A 1 1.16 -3.43 18.61
N MET A 2 1.76 -2.49 17.87
CA MET A 2 1.20 -2.05 16.56
C MET A 2 2.03 -2.42 15.32
N GLY A 3 3.19 -3.08 15.48
CA GLY A 3 4.06 -3.46 14.35
C GLY A 3 3.85 -4.88 13.80
N ARG A 4 3.10 -5.75 14.49
CA ARG A 4 3.02 -7.19 14.15
C ARG A 4 2.04 -7.51 13.01
N LYS A 5 1.11 -6.60 12.71
CA LYS A 5 0.11 -6.79 11.63
C LYS A 5 0.66 -6.41 10.26
N LEU A 6 1.51 -5.38 10.16
CA LEU A 6 2.09 -4.97 8.88
C LEU A 6 2.90 -6.11 8.27
N LYS A 7 3.81 -6.72 9.04
CA LYS A 7 4.66 -7.82 8.55
C LYS A 7 3.84 -9.00 8.01
N LYS A 8 2.75 -9.36 8.70
CA LYS A 8 1.81 -10.39 8.22
C LYS A 8 1.06 -9.98 6.96
N GLN A 9 0.72 -8.70 6.80
CA GLN A 9 0.08 -8.21 5.59
C GLN A 9 1.05 -8.29 4.40
N PHE A 10 2.31 -7.94 4.61
CA PHE A 10 3.38 -8.13 3.61
C PHE A 10 3.52 -9.61 3.21
N GLU A 11 3.70 -10.51 4.18
CA GLU A 11 3.80 -11.96 3.91
C GLU A 11 2.54 -12.51 3.22
N TYR A 12 1.35 -12.00 3.56
CA TYR A 12 0.10 -12.42 2.93
C TYR A 12 -0.02 -11.94 1.48
N VAL A 13 0.34 -10.69 1.21
CA VAL A 13 0.35 -10.08 -0.13
C VAL A 13 1.36 -10.79 -1.03
N ASP A 14 2.56 -11.05 -0.51
CA ASP A 14 3.62 -11.80 -1.17
C ASP A 14 3.19 -13.24 -1.46
N SER A 15 2.65 -13.96 -0.47
CA SER A 15 2.15 -15.33 -0.63
C SER A 15 0.96 -15.43 -1.58
N LYS A 16 0.20 -14.35 -1.76
CA LYS A 16 -0.89 -14.26 -2.74
C LYS A 16 -0.41 -13.83 -4.14
N GLY A 17 0.87 -13.45 -4.29
CA GLY A 17 1.42 -12.94 -5.54
C GLY A 17 0.82 -11.59 -5.96
N ILE A 18 0.41 -10.76 -5.00
CA ILE A 18 -0.21 -9.47 -5.29
C ILE A 18 0.89 -8.48 -5.69
N GLU A 19 0.70 -7.83 -6.84
CA GLU A 19 1.68 -6.90 -7.41
C GLU A 19 1.71 -5.54 -6.69
N TYR A 20 0.60 -5.12 -6.09
CA TYR A 20 0.44 -3.81 -5.45
C TYR A 20 -0.22 -3.91 -4.07
N MET A 21 0.34 -3.21 -3.08
CA MET A 21 -0.21 -3.07 -1.73
C MET A 21 -0.51 -1.61 -1.45
N ALA A 22 -1.78 -1.29 -1.19
CA ALA A 22 -2.17 0.02 -0.69
C ALA A 22 -2.06 0.07 0.84
N ILE A 23 -1.33 1.05 1.35
CA ILE A 23 -1.13 1.30 2.78
C ILE A 23 -1.90 2.58 3.12
N VAL A 24 -2.84 2.46 4.05
CA VAL A 24 -3.69 3.56 4.50
C VAL A 24 -3.57 3.68 6.02
N GLY A 25 -2.78 4.63 6.48
CA GLY A 25 -2.69 5.02 7.88
C GLY A 25 -3.57 6.23 8.23
N GLU A 26 -3.63 6.58 9.51
CA GLU A 26 -4.35 7.80 9.96
C GLU A 26 -3.83 9.09 9.31
N ARG A 27 -2.53 9.16 9.00
CA ARG A 27 -1.92 10.30 8.32
C ARG A 27 -2.38 10.41 6.87
N GLU A 28 -2.39 9.29 6.16
CA GLU A 28 -2.88 9.14 4.80
C GLU A 28 -4.36 9.56 4.69
N VAL A 29 -5.19 9.06 5.60
CA VAL A 29 -6.61 9.44 5.68
C VAL A 29 -6.78 10.94 5.92
N LYS A 30 -6.01 11.53 6.85
CA LYS A 30 -6.05 12.98 7.11
C LYS A 30 -5.55 13.82 5.95
N ALA A 31 -4.59 13.31 5.16
CA ALA A 31 -4.01 14.01 4.02
C ALA A 31 -4.76 13.75 2.70
N GLY A 32 -5.74 12.85 2.67
CA GLY A 32 -6.43 12.42 1.45
C GLY A 32 -5.52 11.68 0.46
N LYS A 33 -4.43 11.08 0.96
CA LYS A 33 -3.43 10.37 0.15
C LYS A 33 -3.30 8.94 0.64
N ILE A 34 -2.82 8.04 -0.21
CA ILE A 34 -2.51 6.66 0.15
C ILE A 34 -1.11 6.32 -0.30
N THR A 35 -0.43 5.41 0.40
CA THR A 35 0.87 4.91 -0.04
C THR A 35 0.65 3.62 -0.81
N LEU A 36 0.85 3.66 -2.12
CA LEU A 36 0.85 2.49 -2.97
C LEU A 36 2.27 1.92 -3.00
N ARG A 37 2.42 0.67 -2.58
CA ARG A 37 3.68 -0.06 -2.62
C ARG A 37 3.62 -1.11 -3.72
N ASP A 38 4.51 -0.96 -4.68
CA ASP A 38 4.75 -1.94 -5.74
C ASP A 38 5.63 -3.05 -5.17
N MET A 39 5.06 -4.26 -5.07
CA MET A 39 5.77 -5.45 -4.59
C MET A 39 6.74 -6.00 -5.65
N LYS A 40 6.47 -5.74 -6.93
CA LYS A 40 7.28 -6.21 -8.07
C LYS A 40 8.61 -5.46 -8.17
N ARG A 41 8.57 -4.14 -7.96
CA ARG A 41 9.71 -3.22 -8.03
C ARG A 41 10.28 -2.89 -6.66
N GLY A 42 9.54 -3.16 -5.59
CA GLY A 42 9.89 -2.79 -4.22
C GLY A 42 9.80 -1.27 -3.96
N THR A 43 9.07 -0.53 -4.79
CA THR A 43 8.97 0.94 -4.70
C THR A 43 7.71 1.38 -3.99
N GLU A 44 7.83 2.40 -3.14
CA GLU A 44 6.70 3.01 -2.41
C GLU A 44 6.41 4.39 -2.99
N LYS A 45 5.16 4.65 -3.38
CA LYS A 45 4.69 5.94 -3.88
C LYS A 45 3.53 6.46 -3.06
N SER A 46 3.59 7.73 -2.71
CA SER A 46 2.49 8.43 -2.02
C SER A 46 1.64 9.14 -3.06
N LEU A 47 0.46 8.60 -3.33
CA LEU A 47 -0.44 9.05 -4.39
C LEU A 47 -1.75 9.53 -3.77
N THR A 48 -2.52 10.33 -4.48
CA THR A 48 -3.92 10.55 -4.09
C THR A 48 -4.74 9.29 -4.38
N PHE A 49 -5.94 9.20 -3.82
CA PHE A 49 -6.85 8.10 -4.13
C PHE A 49 -7.16 8.03 -5.64
N GLU A 50 -7.25 9.19 -6.29
CA GLU A 50 -7.49 9.33 -7.73
C GLU A 50 -6.29 8.86 -8.56
N ASP A 51 -5.07 9.26 -8.17
CA ASP A 51 -3.84 8.80 -8.84
C ASP A 51 -3.64 7.29 -8.68
N ALA A 52 -3.95 6.74 -7.50
CA ALA A 52 -3.86 5.30 -7.28
C ALA A 52 -4.85 4.51 -8.13
N LEU A 53 -6.08 5.02 -8.34
CA LEU A 53 -7.04 4.43 -9.26
C LEU A 53 -6.54 4.44 -10.71
N LYS A 54 -5.81 5.49 -11.11
CA LYS A 54 -5.19 5.56 -12.44
C LYS A 54 -4.03 4.58 -12.64
N GLU A 55 -3.23 4.31 -11.60
CA GLU A 55 -2.16 3.30 -11.67
C GLU A 55 -2.72 1.86 -11.66
N LEU A 56 -3.94 1.65 -11.16
CA LEU A 56 -4.60 0.33 -11.08
C LEU A 56 -5.55 0.03 -12.26
N ALA A 57 -5.86 1.03 -13.09
CA ALA A 57 -6.73 0.92 -14.27
C ALA A 57 -5.94 0.54 -15.52
#